data_AF-R5KSJ9-F1
#
_entry.id   AF-R5KSJ9-F1
#
_cell.length_a   1.000
_cell.length_b   1.000
_cell.length_c   1.000
_cell.angle_alpha   90.00
_cell.angle_beta   90.00
_cell.angle_gamma   90.00
#
_symmetry.space_group_name_H-M   'P 1'
#
loop_
_entity.id
_entity.type
_entity.pdbx_description
1 polymer ?
#
loop_
_entity_poly.entity_id
_entity_poly.type
_entity_poly.pdbx_seq_one_letter_code
_entity_poly.pdbx_strand_id
1 'polypeptide(L)' 'MTDSKAQKWLEERGIKLEESFPMALKRLAKTFKKEKGLKNIEEVYALMGLKKQYIAYWLKNLHSIQSKKLQIKYNLCCC' A
#
# COMPACT_ATOMS: atom_id res chain seq x y z
N MET A 1 14.20 5.68 -10.10
CA MET A 1 15.52 5.49 -9.43
C MET A 1 15.40 5.58 -7.90
N THR A 2 14.35 5.02 -7.30
CA THR A 2 14.01 5.20 -5.87
C THR A 2 13.70 3.91 -5.11
N ASP A 3 13.40 2.80 -5.80
CA ASP A 3 13.11 1.51 -5.18
C ASP A 3 14.34 0.83 -4.54
N SER A 4 15.48 0.86 -5.23
CA SER A 4 16.67 0.10 -4.83
C SER A 4 17.29 0.58 -3.50
N LYS A 5 17.29 1.89 -3.21
CA LYS A 5 17.83 2.42 -1.94
C LYS A 5 16.98 2.06 -0.73
N ALA A 6 15.65 2.12 -0.86
CA ALA A 6 14.73 1.81 0.22
C ALA A 6 14.74 0.31 0.55
N GLN A 7 14.77 -0.54 -0.47
CA GLN A 7 14.86 -1.99 -0.30
C GLN A 7 16.18 -2.39 0.39
N LYS A 8 17.30 -1.82 -0.06
CA LYS A 8 18.62 -2.09 0.53
C LYS A 8 18.69 -1.67 2.01
N TRP A 9 18.12 -0.52 2.36
CA TRP A 9 18.07 -0.02 3.74
C TRP A 9 17.29 -0.94 4.70
N LEU A 10 16.23 -1.60 4.19
CA LEU A 10 15.41 -2.57 4.94
C LEU A 10 16.14 -3.90 5.13
N GLU A 11 16.77 -4.40 4.07
CA GLU A 11 17.57 -5.64 4.09
C GLU A 11 18.76 -5.53 5.04
N GLU A 12 19.49 -4.41 5.02
CA GLU A 12 20.62 -4.12 5.93
C GLU A 12 20.22 -4.13 7.42
N ARG A 13 18.93 -3.97 7.74
CA ARG A 13 18.40 -3.98 9.11
C ARG A 13 17.68 -5.29 9.47
N GLY A 14 17.72 -6.29 8.60
CA GLY A 14 17.01 -7.56 8.79
C GLY A 14 15.49 -7.44 8.72
N ILE A 15 14.97 -6.32 8.19
CA ILE A 15 13.53 -6.08 8.06
C ILE A 15 13.07 -6.72 6.75
N LYS A 16 12.46 -7.90 6.85
CA LYS A 16 11.88 -8.61 5.71
C LYS A 16 10.44 -8.16 5.51
N LEU A 17 10.17 -7.49 4.39
CA LEU A 17 8.79 -7.14 4.01
C LEU A 17 8.11 -8.41 3.46
N GLU A 18 7.39 -9.17 4.29
CA GLU A 18 6.76 -10.43 3.87
C GLU A 18 5.67 -10.22 2.80
N GLU A 19 4.78 -9.25 3.02
CA GLU A 19 3.80 -8.79 2.03
C GLU A 19 3.64 -7.27 2.09
N SER A 20 3.53 -6.62 0.94
CA SER A 20 3.25 -5.18 0.92
C SER A 20 1.81 -4.91 1.37
N PHE A 21 1.58 -3.75 2.01
CA PHE A 21 0.22 -3.34 2.43
C PHE A 21 -0.86 -3.52 1.34
N PRO A 22 -0.66 -3.08 0.08
CA PRO A 22 -1.69 -3.29 -0.94
C PRO A 22 -1.89 -4.77 -1.33
N MET A 23 -0.87 -5.63 -1.15
CA MET A 23 -1.00 -7.08 -1.34
C MET A 23 -1.79 -7.72 -0.21
N ALA A 24 -1.50 -7.35 1.05
CA ALA A 24 -2.26 -7.79 2.22
C ALA A 24 -3.74 -7.40 2.10
N LEU A 25 -4.02 -6.16 1.68
CA LEU A 25 -5.37 -5.64 1.50
C LEU A 25 -6.13 -6.37 0.38
N LYS A 26 -5.44 -6.68 -0.72
CA LYS A 26 -6.00 -7.47 -1.83
C LYS A 26 -6.32 -8.90 -1.40
N ARG A 27 -5.47 -9.50 -0.55
CA ARG A 27 -5.72 -10.84 0.04
C ARG A 27 -6.95 -10.81 0.95
N LEU A 28 -7.04 -9.82 1.84
CA LEU A 28 -8.19 -9.62 2.72
C LEU A 28 -9.50 -9.44 1.93
N ALA A 29 -9.50 -8.60 0.91
CA ALA A 29 -10.68 -8.39 0.06
C ALA A 29 -11.12 -9.67 -0.66
N LYS A 30 -10.18 -10.52 -1.10
CA LYS A 30 -10.53 -11.83 -1.70
C LYS A 30 -11.16 -12.78 -0.68
N THR A 31 -10.63 -12.83 0.54
CA THR A 31 -11.19 -13.65 1.62
C THR A 31 -12.61 -13.19 1.94
N PHE A 32 -12.80 -11.89 2.15
CA PHE A 32 -14.11 -11.31 2.45
C PHE A 32 -15.13 -11.53 1.32
N LYS A 33 -14.68 -11.42 0.05
CA LYS A 33 -15.50 -11.75 -1.11
C LYS A 33 -16.05 -13.17 -1.03
N LYS A 34 -15.19 -14.14 -0.69
CA LYS A 34 -15.54 -15.56 -0.58
C LYS A 34 -16.50 -15.80 0.58
N GLU A 35 -16.21 -15.26 1.75
CA GLU A 35 -17.02 -15.43 2.97
C GLU A 35 -18.44 -14.85 2.83
N LYS A 36 -18.57 -13.72 2.11
CA LYS A 36 -19.85 -13.04 1.91
C LYS A 36 -20.57 -13.43 0.61
N GLY A 37 -20.00 -14.32 -0.20
CA GLY A 37 -20.58 -14.74 -1.47
C GLY A 37 -20.70 -13.60 -2.50
N LEU A 38 -19.87 -12.57 -2.40
CA LEU A 38 -19.94 -11.40 -3.26
C LEU A 38 -19.38 -11.72 -4.65
N LYS A 39 -20.02 -11.21 -5.71
CA LYS A 39 -19.59 -11.46 -7.09
C LYS A 39 -18.47 -10.52 -7.50
N ASN A 40 -18.49 -9.25 -7.07
CA ASN A 40 -17.51 -8.26 -7.49
C ASN A 40 -16.53 -7.89 -6.35
N ILE A 41 -15.25 -7.79 -6.68
CA ILE A 41 -14.22 -7.33 -5.76
C ILE A 41 -14.31 -5.80 -5.53
N GLU A 42 -14.87 -5.05 -6.48
CA GLU A 42 -15.10 -3.61 -6.33
C GLU A 42 -16.15 -3.31 -5.26
N GLU A 43 -17.20 -4.14 -5.16
CA GLU A 43 -18.18 -4.06 -4.07
C GLU A 43 -17.50 -4.28 -2.72
N VAL A 44 -16.59 -5.25 -2.64
CA VAL A 44 -15.81 -5.50 -1.43
C VAL A 44 -14.96 -4.30 -1.06
N TYR A 45 -14.25 -3.70 -2.04
CA TYR A 45 -13.48 -2.49 -1.76
C TYR A 45 -14.37 -1.33 -1.32
N ALA A 46 -15.54 -1.15 -1.92
CA ALA A 46 -16.49 -0.12 -1.52
C ALA A 46 -16.98 -0.34 -0.07
N LEU A 47 -17.28 -1.59 0.33
CA LEU A 47 -17.62 -1.95 1.71
C LEU A 47 -16.47 -1.68 2.69
N MET A 48 -15.22 -1.80 2.25
CA MET A 48 -14.04 -1.45 3.02
C MET A 48 -13.73 0.07 3.00
N GLY A 49 -14.56 0.89 2.36
CA GLY A 49 -14.35 2.34 2.24
C GLY A 49 -13.25 2.73 1.24
N LEU A 50 -12.93 1.85 0.28
CA LEU A 50 -11.80 1.99 -0.63
C LEU A 50 -12.26 2.06 -2.09
N LYS A 51 -11.56 2.87 -2.88
CA LYS A 51 -11.66 2.84 -4.34
C LYS A 51 -10.62 1.89 -4.91
N LYS A 52 -10.98 1.10 -5.93
CA LYS A 52 -10.03 0.22 -6.67
C LYS A 52 -8.81 0.98 -7.19
N GLN A 53 -8.99 2.23 -7.59
CA GLN A 53 -7.92 3.13 -8.04
C GLN A 53 -6.84 3.33 -6.97
N TYR A 54 -7.20 3.35 -5.69
CA TYR A 54 -6.24 3.49 -4.59
C TYR A 54 -5.33 2.26 -4.51
N ILE A 55 -5.89 1.05 -4.63
CA ILE A 55 -5.12 -0.20 -4.65
C ILE A 55 -4.16 -0.23 -5.84
N ALA A 56 -4.64 0.16 -7.02
CA ALA A 56 -3.83 0.20 -8.23
C ALA A 56 -2.68 1.22 -8.10
N TYR A 57 -2.96 2.39 -7.54
CA TYR A 57 -1.96 3.42 -7.27
C TYR A 57 -0.91 2.95 -6.27
N TRP A 58 -1.34 2.33 -5.17
CA TRP A 58 -0.46 1.81 -4.13
C TRP A 58 0.41 0.64 -4.59
N LEU A 59 -0.10 -0.24 -5.44
CA LEU A 59 0.70 -1.31 -6.06
C LEU A 59 1.80 -0.74 -6.98
N LYS A 60 1.53 0.38 -7.66
CA LYS A 60 2.51 1.08 -8.48
C LYS A 60 3.46 1.97 -7.67
N ASN A 61 3.08 2.34 -6.44
CA ASN A 61 3.80 3.26 -5.58
C ASN A 61 3.89 2.70 -4.15
N LEU A 62 4.55 1.55 -4.00
CA LEU A 62 4.62 0.79 -2.74
C LEU A 62 5.14 1.65 -1.57
N HIS A 63 6.06 2.57 -1.85
CA HIS A 63 6.64 3.46 -0.84
C HIS A 63 5.75 4.68 -0.53
N SER A 64 4.82 5.09 -1.40
CA SER A 64 3.97 6.27 -1.18
C SER A 64 3.05 6.16 0.05
N ILE A 65 2.73 4.92 0.47
CA ILE A 65 1.93 4.64 1.66
C ILE A 65 2.71 4.94 2.94
N GLN A 66 4.04 4.78 2.92
CA GLN A 66 4.91 5.11 4.05
C GLN A 66 5.44 6.56 3.97
N SER A 67 5.68 7.10 2.77
CA SER A 67 6.41 8.37 2.61
C SER A 67 5.62 9.64 2.95
N LYS A 68 4.27 9.62 2.94
CA LYS A 68 3.51 10.87 3.17
C LYS A 68 3.54 11.39 4.61
N LYS A 69 3.91 10.56 5.61
CA LYS A 69 4.04 11.03 7.00
C LYS A 69 5.38 11.68 7.33
N LEU A 70 6.37 11.66 6.43
CA LEU A 70 7.71 12.23 6.70
C LEU A 70 7.99 13.58 6.01
N GLN A 71 7.19 14.00 5.04
CA GLN A 71 7.40 15.30 4.38
C GLN A 71 6.72 16.49 5.07
N ILE A 72 5.83 16.27 6.04
CA ILE A 72 5.18 17.38 6.79
C ILE A 72 6.05 17.86 7.97
N LYS A 73 7.16 17.17 8.29
CA LYS A 73 8.05 17.60 9.39
C LYS A 73 9.23 18.49 8.97
N TYR A 74 9.45 18.68 7.67
CA TYR A 74 10.45 19.62 7.17
C TYR A 74 9.81 20.57 6.17
N ASN A 75 9.18 21.62 6.72
CA ASN A 75 9.15 22.93 6.08
C ASN A 75 10.61 23.32 5.75
N LEU A 76 11.06 22.98 4.55
CA LEU A 76 12.11 23.73 3.89
C LEU A 76 11.43 24.51 2.78
N CYS A 77 10.94 25.69 3.17
CA CYS A 77 10.93 26.83 2.27
C CYS A 77 12.31 26.91 1.61
N CYS A 78 12.37 26.75 0.30
CA CYS A 78 13.36 27.42 -0.50
C CYS A 78 12.63 28.02 -1.69
N CYS A 79 12.57 29.36 -1.66
CA CYS A 79 12.51 30.20 -2.85
C CYS A 79 13.64 29.83 -3.82
#